data_AF-W2T7Y3-F1
#
_entry.id   AF-W2T7Y3-F1
#
_cell.length_a   1.000
_cell.length_b   1.000
_cell.length_c   1.000
_cell.angle_alpha   90.00
_cell.angle_beta   90.00
_cell.angle_gamma   90.00
#
_symmetry.space_group_name_H-M   'P 1'
#
loop_
_entity.id
_entity.type
_entity.pdbx_description
1 polymer ?
#
loop_
_entity_poly.entity_id
_entity_poly.type
_entity_poly.pdbx_seq_one_letter_code
_entity_poly.pdbx_strand_id
1 'polypeptide(L)'
;MVLPLENKMKHPEDMKGFNGVLSTGVALVTLIYAGCGFFGYITYGDAVKGSITLNLSDSPINISVKAMLLSVVYSGFLIQQYPLVHMLWPLAKQSLRRKEVRRSYII
;
A
#
# COMPACT_ATOMS: atom_id res chain seq x y z
N MET A 1 9.11 4.76 4.01
CA MET A 1 9.34 5.50 2.74
C MET A 1 8.97 6.97 2.91
N VAL A 2 9.72 7.70 3.73
CA VAL A 2 9.43 9.14 4.00
C VAL A 2 10.51 10.06 3.43
N LEU A 3 11.73 9.55 3.22
CA LEU A 3 12.87 10.31 2.68
C LEU A 3 12.63 10.95 1.30
N PRO A 4 12.04 10.26 0.30
CA PRO A 4 11.75 10.89 -0.99
C PRO A 4 10.61 11.91 -0.94
N LEU A 5 9.71 11.77 0.04
CA LEU A 5 8.57 12.66 0.24
C LEU A 5 9.00 13.94 0.96
N GLU A 6 9.82 13.81 2.01
CA GLU A 6 10.49 14.90 2.73
C GLU A 6 11.28 15.78 1.76
N ASN A 7 12.02 15.16 0.84
CA ASN A 7 12.80 15.84 -0.18
C ASN A 7 11.97 16.57 -1.25
N LYS A 8 10.66 16.31 -1.32
CA LYS A 8 9.72 16.98 -2.24
C LYS A 8 8.84 18.03 -1.56
N MET A 9 8.96 18.22 -0.25
CA MET A 9 8.19 19.23 0.50
C MET A 9 8.93 20.57 0.50
N LYS A 10 8.17 21.67 0.42
CA LYS A 10 8.71 23.04 0.50
C LYS A 10 9.29 23.36 1.89
N HIS A 11 8.71 22.78 2.94
CA HIS A 11 9.15 22.87 4.33
C HIS A 11 9.24 21.46 4.92
N PRO A 12 10.43 20.82 4.91
CA PRO A 12 10.61 19.43 5.34
C PRO A 12 10.45 19.25 6.86
N GLU A 13 10.70 20.29 7.66
CA GLU A 13 10.53 20.29 9.12
C GLU A 13 9.07 20.11 9.56
N ASP A 14 8.11 20.63 8.78
CA ASP A 14 6.67 20.49 9.03
C ASP A 14 6.11 19.10 8.65
N MET A 15 6.95 18.21 8.11
CA MET A 15 6.53 16.84 7.80
C MET A 15 6.34 16.00 9.08
N LYS A 16 7.16 16.26 10.11
CA LYS A 16 7.24 15.46 11.35
C LYS A 16 6.92 16.32 12.57
N GLY A 17 5.64 16.59 12.79
CA GLY A 17 5.12 17.23 14.00
C GLY A 17 3.77 16.63 14.39
N PHE A 18 3.24 16.97 15.57
CA PHE A 18 1.91 16.50 16.02
C PHE A 18 0.82 16.90 15.01
N ASN A 19 0.92 18.11 14.44
CA ASN A 19 0.07 18.60 13.35
C ASN A 19 0.75 18.52 11.97
N GLY A 20 1.83 17.74 11.84
CA GLY A 20 2.54 17.57 10.57
C GLY A 20 1.68 16.80 9.56
N VAL A 21 1.94 17.02 8.27
CA VAL A 21 1.16 16.44 7.15
C VAL A 21 1.07 14.91 7.24
N LEU A 22 2.12 14.26 7.73
CA LEU A 22 2.12 12.81 7.91
C LEU A 22 1.19 12.35 9.03
N SER A 23 1.23 13.03 10.18
CA SER A 23 0.41 12.69 11.35
C SER A 23 -1.07 12.87 11.05
N THR A 24 -1.44 14.01 10.45
CA THR A 24 -2.83 14.31 10.07
C THR A 24 -3.35 13.38 8.97
N GLY A 25 -2.52 13.08 7.96
CA GLY A 25 -2.87 12.14 6.90
C GLY A 25 -3.13 10.72 7.44
N VAL A 26 -2.25 10.21 8.31
CA VAL A 26 -2.44 8.90 8.94
C VAL A 26 -3.66 8.90 9.86
N ALA A 27 -3.84 9.92 10.69
CA ALA A 27 -4.99 10.03 11.60
C ALA A 27 -6.32 10.03 10.83
N LEU A 28 -6.41 10.77 9.72
CA LEU A 28 -7.60 10.79 8.88
C LEU A 28 -7.91 9.40 8.30
N VAL A 29 -6.91 8.73 7.73
CA VAL A 29 -7.08 7.38 7.18
C VAL A 29 -7.49 6.39 8.27
N THR A 30 -6.89 6.48 9.46
CA THR A 30 -7.26 5.66 10.62
C THR A 30 -8.72 5.86 11.01
N LEU A 31 -9.21 7.11 11.07
CA LEU A 31 -10.61 7.39 11.40
C LEU A 31 -11.57 6.81 10.37
N ILE A 32 -11.27 6.97 9.07
CA ILE A 32 -12.09 6.41 7.99
C ILE A 32 -12.13 4.89 8.07
N TYR A 33 -10.98 4.23 8.30
CA TYR A 33 -10.90 2.77 8.42
C TYR A 33 -11.57 2.25 9.68
N ALA A 34 -11.46 2.97 10.81
CA ALA A 34 -12.18 2.64 12.03
C ALA A 34 -13.70 2.72 11.82
N GLY A 35 -14.18 3.77 11.15
CA GLY A 35 -15.59 3.91 10.78
C GLY A 35 -16.05 2.76 9.86
N CYS A 36 -15.30 2.48 8.80
CA CYS A 36 -15.60 1.37 7.89
C CYS A 36 -15.66 0.01 8.61
N GLY A 37 -14.71 -0.25 9.53
CA GLY A 37 -14.69 -1.46 10.34
C GLY A 37 -15.89 -1.55 11.30
N PHE A 38 -16.22 -0.44 11.96
CA PHE A 38 -17.35 -0.36 12.88
C PHE A 38 -18.69 -0.58 12.18
N PHE A 39 -18.96 0.15 11.09
CA PHE A 39 -20.18 -0.03 10.30
C PHE A 39 -20.23 -1.40 9.61
N GLY A 40 -19.07 -1.92 9.19
CA GLY A 40 -18.95 -3.26 8.64
C GLY A 40 -19.36 -4.34 9.66
N TYR A 41 -18.90 -4.22 10.91
CA TYR A 41 -19.28 -5.15 11.98
C TYR A 41 -20.76 -5.03 12.34
N ILE A 42 -21.34 -3.83 12.45
CA ILE A 42 -22.78 -3.67 12.72
C ILE A 42 -23.64 -4.32 11.63
N THR A 43 -23.20 -4.25 10.36
CA THR A 43 -23.99 -4.75 9.22
C THR A 43 -24.00 -6.28 9.14
N TYR A 44 -22.89 -6.94 9.51
CA TYR A 44 -22.73 -8.39 9.34
C TYR A 44 -22.69 -9.19 10.66
N GLY A 45 -22.48 -8.52 11.80
CA GLY A 45 -22.39 -9.12 13.13
C GLY A 45 -21.35 -10.26 13.21
N ASP A 46 -21.71 -11.31 13.93
CA ASP A 46 -20.87 -12.52 14.10
C ASP A 46 -20.75 -13.37 12.82
N ALA A 47 -21.53 -13.07 11.78
CA ALA A 47 -21.39 -13.73 10.48
C ALA A 47 -20.29 -13.10 9.61
N VAL A 48 -19.47 -12.18 10.16
CA VAL A 48 -18.35 -11.56 9.44
C VAL A 48 -17.30 -12.61 9.04
N LYS A 49 -17.19 -12.88 7.73
CA LYS A 49 -16.13 -13.72 7.18
C LYS A 49 -14.79 -12.97 7.23
N GLY A 50 -13.68 -13.69 7.00
CA GLY A 50 -12.31 -13.15 7.07
C GLY A 50 -12.02 -11.92 6.19
N SER A 51 -12.91 -11.57 5.26
CA SER A 51 -12.95 -10.24 4.65
C SER A 51 -14.39 -9.76 4.48
N ILE A 52 -14.61 -8.44 4.64
CA ILE A 52 -15.92 -7.82 4.40
C ILE A 52 -16.36 -8.04 2.94
N THR A 53 -15.43 -8.02 1.99
CA THR A 53 -15.70 -8.30 0.56
C THR A 53 -16.29 -9.69 0.30
N LEU A 54 -15.96 -10.68 1.14
CA LEU A 54 -16.51 -12.04 1.02
C LEU A 54 -17.92 -12.15 1.63
N ASN A 55 -18.30 -11.19 2.46
CA ASN A 55 -19.60 -11.14 3.11
C ASN A 55 -20.68 -10.39 2.32
N LEU A 56 -20.28 -9.64 1.29
CA LEU A 56 -21.23 -8.97 0.41
C LEU A 56 -22.04 -10.00 -0.39
N SER A 57 -23.36 -10.06 -0.15
CA SER A 57 -24.34 -10.84 -0.92
C SER A 57 -24.37 -10.40 -2.40
N ASP A 58 -24.77 -11.28 -3.32
CA ASP A 58 -24.77 -11.01 -4.78
C ASP A 58 -25.98 -10.16 -5.24
N SER A 59 -26.18 -9.03 -4.58
CA SER A 59 -27.06 -7.96 -5.05
C SER A 59 -26.34 -7.09 -6.10
N PRO A 60 -27.02 -6.54 -7.11
CA PRO A 60 -26.40 -5.68 -8.13
C PRO A 60 -25.57 -4.53 -7.54
N ILE A 61 -26.02 -3.94 -6.43
CA ILE A 61 -25.32 -2.87 -5.72
C ILE A 61 -23.99 -3.36 -5.10
N ASN A 62 -24.02 -4.56 -4.52
CA ASN A 62 -22.86 -5.15 -3.85
C ASN A 62 -21.81 -5.63 -4.85
N ILE A 63 -22.24 -6.11 -6.02
CA ILE A 63 -21.34 -6.47 -7.12
C ILE A 63 -20.58 -5.22 -7.60
N SER A 64 -21.26 -4.08 -7.72
CA SER A 64 -20.61 -2.81 -8.08
C SER A 64 -19.55 -2.40 -7.04
N VAL A 65 -19.86 -2.50 -5.75
CA VAL A 65 -18.90 -2.23 -4.67
C VAL A 65 -17.70 -3.18 -4.73
N LYS A 66 -17.92 -4.48 -4.95
CA LYS A 66 -16.83 -5.47 -5.15
C LYS A 66 -15.95 -5.08 -6.34
N ALA A 67 -16.53 -4.69 -7.47
CA ALA A 67 -15.78 -4.29 -8.66
C ALA A 67 -14.95 -3.01 -8.44
N MET A 68 -15.52 -2.02 -7.73
CA MET A 68 -14.81 -0.80 -7.36
C MET A 68 -13.61 -1.11 -6.43
N LEU A 69 -13.82 -1.96 -5.42
CA LEU A 69 -12.75 -2.39 -4.51
C LEU A 69 -11.64 -3.15 -5.24
N LEU A 70 -12.00 -4.08 -6.14
CA LEU A 70 -11.02 -4.79 -6.98
C LEU A 70 -10.21 -3.83 -7.84
N SER A 71 -10.86 -2.83 -8.43
CA SER A 71 -10.20 -1.82 -9.28
C SER A 71 -9.19 -1.00 -8.47
N VAL A 72 -9.58 -0.51 -7.29
CA VAL A 72 -8.69 0.25 -6.40
C VAL A 72 -7.47 -0.58 -5.97
N VAL A 73 -7.68 -1.84 -5.58
CA VAL A 73 -6.59 -2.73 -5.17
C VAL A 73 -5.65 -3.02 -6.35
N TYR A 74 -6.21 -3.29 -7.54
CA TYR A 74 -5.42 -3.54 -8.74
C TYR A 74 -4.54 -2.33 -9.11
N SER A 75 -5.12 -1.13 -9.16
CA SER A 75 -4.37 0.10 -9.44
C SER A 75 -3.32 0.39 -8.36
N GLY A 76 -3.66 0.18 -7.08
CA GLY A 76 -2.72 0.35 -5.96
C GLY A 76 -1.51 -0.58 -6.08
N PHE A 77 -1.72 -1.83 -6.50
CA PHE A 77 -0.65 -2.79 -6.72
C PHE A 77 0.35 -2.31 -7.77
N LEU A 78 -0.11 -1.76 -8.90
CA LEU A 78 0.77 -1.22 -9.94
C LEU A 78 1.69 -0.12 -9.40
N ILE A 79 1.15 0.78 -8.57
CA ILE A 79 1.91 1.88 -7.96
C ILE A 79 2.93 1.35 -6.95
N GLN A 80 2.56 0.35 -6.14
CA GLN A 80 3.43 -0.24 -5.11
C GLN A 80 4.64 -0.99 -5.70
N GLN A 81 4.54 -1.50 -6.93
CA GLN A 81 5.65 -2.17 -7.60
C GLN A 81 6.79 -1.22 -7.99
N TYR A 82 6.51 0.06 -8.23
CA TYR A 82 7.54 1.03 -8.63
C TYR A 82 8.72 1.13 -7.63
N PRO A 83 8.51 1.42 -6.33
CA PRO A 83 9.60 1.48 -5.36
C PRO A 83 10.25 0.10 -5.10
N LEU A 84 9.49 -1.00 -5.22
CA LEU A 84 10.02 -2.36 -5.09
C LEU A 84 11.06 -2.65 -6.19
N VAL A 85 10.70 -2.38 -7.45
CA VAL A 85 11.61 -2.54 -8.59
C VAL A 85 12.82 -1.64 -8.45
N HIS A 86 12.63 -0.38 -8.02
CA HIS A 86 13.72 0.56 -7.81
C HIS A 86 14.72 0.08 -6.74
N MET A 87 14.26 -0.54 -5.65
CA MET A 87 15.14 -1.12 -4.63
C MET A 87 15.79 -2.44 -5.08
N LEU A 88 15.09 -3.27 -5.85
CA LEU A 88 15.61 -4.57 -6.32
C LEU A 88 16.64 -4.42 -7.46
N TRP A 89 16.51 -3.40 -8.31
CA TRP A 89 17.39 -3.17 -9.46
C TRP A 89 18.89 -3.12 -9.13
N PRO A 90 19.36 -2.33 -8.14
CA PRO A 90 20.78 -2.33 -7.77
C PRO A 90 21.24 -3.69 -7.20
N LEU A 91 20.39 -4.39 -6.45
CA LEU A 91 20.70 -5.72 -5.89
C LEU A 91 20.85 -6.77 -7.00
N ALA A 92 19.94 -6.74 -7.98
CA ALA A 92 20.02 -7.59 -9.16
C ALA A 92 21.29 -7.30 -9.97
N LYS A 93 21.60 -6.01 -10.23
CA LYS A 93 22.80 -5.60 -10.97
C LYS A 93 24.09 -5.98 -10.24
N GLN A 94 24.14 -5.85 -8.90
CA GLN A 94 25.27 -6.28 -8.10
C GLN A 94 25.45 -7.80 -8.12
N SER A 95 24.36 -8.56 -8.02
CA SER A 95 24.37 -10.02 -8.06
C SER A 95 24.82 -10.57 -9.41
N LEU A 96 24.39 -9.93 -10.51
CA LEU A 96 24.84 -10.25 -11.86
C LEU A 96 26.31 -9.89 -12.07
N ARG A 97 26.76 -8.71 -11.64
CA ARG A 97 28.18 -8.31 -11.72
C ARG A 97 29.11 -9.20 -10.88
N ARG A 98 28.65 -9.69 -9.72
CA ARG A 98 29.40 -10.67 -8.90
C ARG A 98 29.55 -12.02 -9.60
N LYS A 99 28.50 -12.49 -10.30
CA LYS A 99 28.53 -13.73 -11.08
C LYS A 99 29.48 -13.61 -12.28
N GLU A 100 29.47 -12.46 -12.96
CA GLU A 100 30.37 -12.16 -14.08
C GLU A 100 31.85 -12.21 -13.66
N VAL A 101 32.21 -11.51 -12.58
CA VAL A 101 33.61 -11.45 -12.08
C VAL A 101 34.10 -12.81 -11.59
N ARG A 102 33.27 -13.59 -10.88
CA ARG A 102 33.65 -14.93 -10.43
C ARG A 102 33.90 -15.89 -11.59
N ARG A 103 33.20 -15.72 -12.73
CA ARG A 103 33.41 -16.53 -13.93
C ARG A 103 34.73 -16.21 -14.62
N SER A 104 35.19 -14.96 -14.55
CA SER A 104 36.45 -14.51 -15.14
C SER A 104 37.71 -14.92 -14.36
N TYR A 105 37.58 -15.40 -13.11
CA TYR A 105 38.70 -15.91 -12.29
C TYR A 105 38.90 -17.43 -12.44
N ILE A 106 38.00 -18.12 -13.14
CA ILE A 106 38.02 -19.58 -13.34
C ILE A 106 38.49 -19.93 -14.78
N ILE A 107 38.81 -18.93 -15.60
CA ILE A 107 39.40 -19.04 -16.94
C ILE A 107 40.80 -18.44 -16.88
#